data_AF-A0A7K8EAQ5-F1
#
_entry.id   AF-A0A7K8EAQ5-F1
#
_cell.length_a   1.000
_cell.length_b   1.000
_cell.length_c   1.000
_cell.angle_alpha   90.00
_cell.angle_beta   90.00
_cell.angle_gamma   90.00
#
_symmetry.space_group_name_H-M   'P 1'
#
loop_
_entity.id
_entity.type
_entity.pdbx_description
1 polymer ?
#
loop_
_entity_poly.entity_id
_entity_poly.type
_entity_poly.pdbx_seq_one_letter_code
_entity_poly.pdbx_strand_id
1 'polypeptide(L)'
;SPTEDLFNIDQFQMESLAAENKRLQEEIARLEKEKESEPDRRVTLRNVKSSLQADVQKYQAYLASLESHVAILEQKLGSLNDEVETAEMEVEAMKQENARLRHILDNQKYSAVDIERIKHERNELQQTINKLTKELEAEEHQLWNEELKYARHKEAIEMQLAEYHKLARKLKLIPVSAENSKGHDFEIQFNPEAGPNCLVKYRTQIKVPLMEIINETEEEILKATQRKMTLEDTLEQVNVMLEDKKRSVKMLTEEAEELEDLYQQKLKEIEEEEQKCAKELESLKQHKQLLESGVYEGLNEATNELHDVQRQYQVVLQTTTEEKRKIGANLSRLIETVATHIASIV
;
A
#
# COMPACT_ATOMS: atom_id res chain seq x y z
N SER A 1 -82.51 149.87 142.98
CA SER A 1 -82.78 150.60 141.74
C SER A 1 -82.21 149.83 140.56
N PRO A 2 -83.04 149.19 139.71
CA PRO A 2 -82.56 148.52 138.51
C PRO A 2 -83.51 148.61 137.30
N THR A 3 -83.11 149.23 136.17
CA THR A 3 -83.75 149.07 134.85
C THR A 3 -82.93 149.75 133.74
N GLU A 4 -81.83 149.13 133.28
CA GLU A 4 -81.20 149.53 131.99
C GLU A 4 -80.40 148.44 131.24
N ASP A 5 -80.43 147.16 131.66
CA ASP A 5 -79.63 146.07 131.04
C ASP A 5 -80.40 145.10 130.10
N LEU A 6 -81.71 145.28 129.82
CA LEU A 6 -82.48 144.28 129.05
C LEU A 6 -82.58 144.48 127.53
N PHE A 7 -82.19 145.64 126.96
CA PHE A 7 -82.53 145.96 125.56
C PHE A 7 -81.49 145.51 124.51
N ASN A 8 -80.34 144.96 124.91
CA ASN A 8 -79.23 144.69 123.97
C ASN A 8 -79.13 143.22 123.48
N ILE A 9 -79.97 142.32 123.98
CA ILE A 9 -79.88 140.86 123.67
C ILE A 9 -80.71 140.46 122.43
N ASP A 10 -81.72 141.23 122.04
CA ASP A 10 -82.71 140.80 121.02
C ASP A 10 -82.24 140.98 119.56
N GLN A 11 -81.23 141.82 119.30
CA GLN A 11 -80.81 142.16 117.93
C GLN A 11 -79.89 141.11 117.28
N PHE A 12 -79.17 140.30 118.07
CA PHE A 12 -78.16 139.37 117.55
C PHE A 12 -78.76 138.06 116.98
N GLN A 13 -79.96 137.67 117.41
CA GLN A 13 -80.58 136.42 116.97
C GLN A 13 -81.17 136.48 115.54
N MET A 14 -81.61 137.67 115.09
CA MET A 14 -82.27 137.79 113.78
C MET A 14 -81.29 137.70 112.60
N GLU A 15 -80.06 138.20 112.75
CA GLU A 15 -79.03 138.14 111.70
C GLU A 15 -78.55 136.70 111.42
N SER A 16 -78.51 135.84 112.43
CA SER A 16 -78.08 134.43 112.25
C SER A 16 -79.01 133.64 111.34
N LEU A 17 -80.33 133.85 111.46
CA LEU A 17 -81.34 133.13 110.68
C LEU A 17 -81.34 133.53 109.19
N ALA A 18 -81.09 134.80 108.89
CA ALA A 18 -81.01 135.28 107.51
C ALA A 18 -79.80 134.67 106.76
N ALA A 19 -78.66 134.51 107.44
CA ALA A 19 -77.47 133.89 106.87
C ALA A 19 -77.69 132.40 106.54
N GLU A 20 -78.43 131.67 107.39
CA GLU A 20 -78.68 130.25 107.20
C GLU A 20 -79.62 129.98 106.00
N ASN A 21 -80.61 130.84 105.78
CA ASN A 21 -81.54 130.69 104.65
C ASN A 21 -80.85 130.89 103.30
N LYS A 22 -79.92 131.86 103.22
CA LYS A 22 -79.12 132.10 102.02
C LYS A 22 -78.23 130.89 101.68
N ARG A 23 -77.61 130.27 102.69
CA ARG A 23 -76.77 129.06 102.51
C ARG A 23 -77.57 127.90 101.93
N LEU A 24 -78.81 127.69 102.38
CA LEU A 24 -79.66 126.60 101.87
C LEU A 24 -80.09 126.82 100.41
N GLN A 25 -80.39 128.05 100.00
CA GLN A 25 -80.73 128.35 98.61
C GLN A 25 -79.55 128.12 97.65
N GLU A 26 -78.33 128.46 98.07
CA GLU A 26 -77.11 128.19 97.28
C GLU A 26 -76.86 126.68 97.13
N GLU A 27 -77.18 125.87 98.14
CA GLU A 27 -77.04 124.42 98.10
C GLU A 27 -78.01 123.77 97.07
N ILE A 28 -79.25 124.24 96.99
CA ILE A 28 -80.25 123.73 96.05
C ILE A 28 -79.83 124.01 94.60
N ALA A 29 -79.40 125.23 94.30
CA ALA A 29 -78.95 125.60 92.97
C ALA A 29 -77.74 124.76 92.49
N ARG A 30 -76.86 124.38 93.43
CA ARG A 30 -75.74 123.48 93.13
C ARG A 30 -76.22 122.09 92.72
N LEU A 31 -77.21 121.54 93.41
CA LEU A 31 -77.74 120.20 93.16
C LEU A 31 -78.55 120.12 91.85
N GLU A 32 -79.31 121.15 91.49
CA GLU A 32 -80.05 121.18 90.22
C GLU A 32 -79.11 121.21 89.00
N LYS A 33 -78.04 121.99 89.08
CA LYS A 33 -77.00 122.04 88.04
C LYS A 33 -76.29 120.69 87.87
N GLU A 34 -76.09 119.96 88.96
CA GLU A 34 -75.48 118.63 88.95
C GLU A 34 -76.38 117.60 88.24
N LYS A 35 -77.69 117.65 88.48
CA LYS A 35 -78.70 116.78 87.84
C LYS A 35 -78.78 116.98 86.32
N GLU A 36 -78.71 118.22 85.84
CA GLU A 36 -78.72 118.52 84.39
C GLU A 36 -77.45 118.03 83.68
N SER A 37 -76.33 117.92 84.39
CA SER A 37 -75.04 117.42 83.86
C SER A 37 -74.87 115.90 83.88
N GLU A 38 -75.80 115.18 84.53
CA GLU A 38 -75.79 113.73 84.71
C GLU A 38 -75.93 112.92 83.39
N PRO A 39 -76.72 113.34 82.39
CA PRO A 39 -76.81 112.67 81.09
C PRO A 39 -75.47 112.66 80.33
N ASP A 40 -74.76 113.79 80.30
CA ASP A 40 -73.46 113.93 79.61
C ASP A 40 -72.37 113.07 80.27
N ARG A 41 -72.39 112.97 81.60
CA ARG A 41 -71.46 112.10 82.33
C ARG A 41 -71.68 110.62 82.00
N ARG A 42 -72.94 110.19 81.87
CA ARG A 42 -73.28 108.81 81.48
C ARG A 42 -72.85 108.47 80.05
N VAL A 43 -73.02 109.39 79.10
CA VAL A 43 -72.57 109.20 77.71
C VAL A 43 -71.05 109.09 77.66
N THR A 44 -70.33 109.99 78.35
CA THR A 44 -68.86 109.96 78.43
C THR A 44 -68.33 108.64 79.00
N LEU A 45 -68.91 108.17 80.10
CA LEU A 45 -68.52 106.88 80.70
C LEU A 45 -68.82 105.69 79.77
N ARG A 46 -69.93 105.72 79.02
CA ARG A 46 -70.25 104.68 78.03
C ARG A 46 -69.26 104.66 76.88
N ASN A 47 -68.82 105.83 76.41
CA ASN A 47 -67.78 105.95 75.37
C ASN A 47 -66.43 105.44 75.87
N VAL A 48 -66.01 105.81 77.09
CA VAL A 48 -64.77 105.31 77.72
C VAL A 48 -64.83 103.80 77.89
N LYS A 49 -65.96 103.25 78.35
CA LYS A 49 -66.16 101.80 78.46
C LYS A 49 -66.03 101.11 77.09
N SER A 50 -66.63 101.68 76.04
CA SER A 50 -66.52 101.14 74.67
C SER A 50 -65.07 101.18 74.16
N SER A 51 -64.33 102.26 74.43
CA SER A 51 -62.91 102.38 74.06
C SER A 51 -62.05 101.34 74.78
N LEU A 52 -62.21 101.22 76.10
CA LEU A 52 -61.48 100.23 76.89
C LEU A 52 -61.82 98.80 76.46
N GLN A 53 -63.08 98.54 76.12
CA GLN A 53 -63.49 97.24 75.59
C GLN A 53 -62.82 96.94 74.23
N ALA A 54 -62.70 97.94 73.36
CA ALA A 54 -61.97 97.79 72.10
C ALA A 54 -60.47 97.55 72.33
N ASP A 55 -59.85 98.23 73.31
CA ASP A 55 -58.45 98.02 73.64
C ASP A 55 -58.20 96.65 74.28
N VAL A 56 -59.10 96.16 75.15
CA VAL A 56 -59.08 94.79 75.65
C VAL A 56 -59.13 93.78 74.50
N GLN A 57 -60.00 93.98 73.51
CA GLN A 57 -60.07 93.12 72.33
C GLN A 57 -58.77 93.15 71.51
N LYS A 58 -58.15 94.33 71.35
CA LYS A 58 -56.85 94.47 70.67
C LYS A 58 -55.74 93.71 71.42
N TYR A 59 -55.66 93.88 72.74
CA TYR A 59 -54.64 93.19 73.54
C TYR A 59 -54.86 91.68 73.58
N GLN A 60 -56.12 91.21 73.61
CA GLN A 60 -56.44 89.79 73.48
C GLN A 60 -56.01 89.23 72.12
N ALA A 61 -56.27 89.95 71.03
CA ALA A 61 -55.83 89.54 69.69
C ALA A 61 -54.29 89.53 69.58
N TYR A 62 -53.61 90.50 70.18
CA TYR A 62 -52.15 90.56 70.22
C TYR A 62 -51.55 89.42 71.04
N LEU A 63 -52.10 89.12 72.23
CA LEU A 63 -51.70 87.98 73.05
C LEU A 63 -51.88 86.66 72.31
N ALA A 64 -53.03 86.44 71.67
CA ALA A 64 -53.27 85.25 70.86
C ALA A 64 -52.27 85.13 69.68
N SER A 65 -51.89 86.26 69.07
CA SER A 65 -50.87 86.28 68.02
C SER A 65 -49.47 85.96 68.57
N LEU A 66 -49.13 86.41 69.77
CA LEU A 66 -47.87 86.08 70.43
C LEU A 66 -47.82 84.61 70.84
N GLU A 67 -48.89 84.08 71.42
CA GLU A 67 -49.02 82.66 71.76
C GLU A 67 -48.85 81.76 70.53
N SER A 68 -49.49 82.14 69.41
CA SER A 68 -49.29 81.47 68.12
C SER A 68 -47.84 81.54 67.63
N HIS A 69 -47.18 82.69 67.78
CA HIS A 69 -45.77 82.85 67.39
C HIS A 69 -44.83 82.00 68.27
N VAL A 70 -45.09 81.95 69.58
CA VAL A 70 -44.36 81.09 70.52
C VAL A 70 -44.52 79.62 70.10
N ALA A 71 -45.74 79.16 69.83
CA ALA A 71 -45.97 77.79 69.37
C ALA A 71 -45.24 77.45 68.07
N ILE A 72 -45.17 78.39 67.10
CA ILE A 72 -44.40 78.21 65.86
C ILE A 72 -42.90 78.13 66.14
N LEU A 73 -42.38 78.97 67.04
CA LEU A 73 -40.97 78.95 67.41
C LEU A 73 -40.61 77.66 68.15
N GLU A 74 -41.47 77.18 69.04
CA GLU A 74 -41.30 75.89 69.73
C GLU A 74 -41.32 74.72 68.74
N GLN A 75 -42.24 74.74 67.76
CA GLN A 75 -42.27 73.72 66.71
C GLN A 75 -40.98 73.74 65.87
N LYS A 76 -40.51 74.93 65.46
CA LYS A 76 -39.25 75.06 64.70
C LYS A 76 -38.02 74.66 65.51
N LEU A 77 -38.02 74.97 66.80
CA LEU A 77 -36.96 74.55 67.71
C LEU A 77 -36.94 73.02 67.83
N GLY A 78 -38.11 72.39 67.95
CA GLY A 78 -38.25 70.94 67.95
C GLY A 78 -37.73 70.30 66.65
N SER A 79 -38.18 70.77 65.48
CA SER A 79 -37.71 70.23 64.20
C SER A 79 -36.20 70.42 63.99
N LEU A 80 -35.66 71.58 64.40
CA LEU A 80 -34.24 71.84 64.30
C LEU A 80 -33.44 70.93 65.25
N ASN A 81 -33.97 70.62 66.42
CA ASN A 81 -33.36 69.68 67.35
C ASN A 81 -33.33 68.25 66.78
N ASP A 82 -34.43 67.80 66.15
CA ASP A 82 -34.49 66.49 65.48
C ASP A 82 -33.49 66.41 64.30
N GLU A 83 -33.35 67.49 63.52
CA GLU A 83 -32.35 67.60 62.45
C GLU A 83 -30.92 67.53 63.00
N VAL A 84 -30.65 68.21 64.12
CA VAL A 84 -29.34 68.15 64.79
C VAL A 84 -29.04 66.74 65.28
N GLU A 85 -29.99 66.06 65.94
CA GLU A 85 -29.81 64.69 66.40
C GLU A 85 -29.56 63.72 65.24
N THR A 86 -30.30 63.88 64.13
CA THR A 86 -30.10 63.08 62.91
C THR A 86 -28.69 63.30 62.33
N ALA A 87 -28.26 64.56 62.21
CA ALA A 87 -26.93 64.88 61.71
C ALA A 87 -25.82 64.35 62.64
N GLU A 88 -26.01 64.39 63.96
CA GLU A 88 -25.08 63.82 64.93
C GLU A 88 -24.95 62.30 64.77
N MET A 89 -26.06 61.58 64.55
CA MET A 89 -26.05 60.15 64.26
C MET A 89 -25.30 59.82 62.96
N GLU A 90 -25.51 60.59 61.89
CA GLU A 90 -24.81 60.40 60.61
C GLU A 90 -23.30 60.64 60.74
N VAL A 91 -22.90 61.67 61.48
CA VAL A 91 -21.50 61.96 61.78
C VAL A 91 -20.85 60.81 62.53
N GLU A 92 -21.54 60.25 63.52
CA GLU A 92 -21.02 59.12 64.29
C GLU A 92 -20.91 57.85 63.45
N ALA A 93 -21.89 57.56 62.59
CA ALA A 93 -21.82 56.46 61.63
C ALA A 93 -20.62 56.62 60.66
N MET A 94 -20.38 57.83 60.16
CA MET A 94 -19.24 58.11 59.28
C MET A 94 -17.89 57.99 60.00
N LYS A 95 -17.82 58.32 61.29
CA LYS A 95 -16.60 58.11 62.09
C LYS A 95 -16.32 56.61 62.28
N GLN A 96 -17.36 55.82 62.59
CA GLN A 96 -17.23 54.37 62.73
C GLN A 96 -16.78 53.71 61.43
N GLU A 97 -17.36 54.10 60.29
CA GLU A 97 -16.95 53.60 58.98
C GLU A 97 -15.52 54.00 58.62
N ASN A 98 -15.12 55.25 58.88
CA ASN A 98 -13.73 55.69 58.69
C ASN A 98 -12.73 54.90 59.55
N ALA A 99 -13.08 54.62 60.82
CA ALA A 99 -12.25 53.80 61.70
C ALA A 99 -12.12 52.37 61.16
N ARG A 100 -13.21 51.78 60.66
CA ARG A 100 -13.21 50.47 60.02
C ARG A 100 -12.32 50.43 58.78
N LEU A 101 -12.43 51.43 57.90
CA LEU A 101 -11.62 51.52 56.68
C LEU A 101 -10.13 51.71 56.99
N ARG A 102 -9.80 52.55 57.98
CA ARG A 102 -8.41 52.70 58.46
C ARG A 102 -7.86 51.39 59.00
N HIS A 103 -8.64 50.70 59.83
CA HIS A 103 -8.24 49.39 60.33
C HIS A 103 -8.00 48.38 59.20
N ILE A 104 -8.81 48.39 58.13
CA ILE A 104 -8.57 47.55 56.96
C ILE A 104 -7.25 47.92 56.28
N LEU A 105 -7.02 49.20 56.03
CA LEU A 105 -5.79 49.69 55.38
C LEU A 105 -4.54 49.37 56.19
N ASP A 106 -4.55 49.59 57.50
CA ASP A 106 -3.41 49.33 58.39
C ASP A 106 -3.07 47.82 58.47
N ASN A 107 -4.07 46.96 58.28
CA ASN A 107 -3.90 45.51 58.29
C ASN A 107 -3.78 44.90 56.88
N GLN A 108 -3.67 45.71 55.82
CA GLN A 108 -3.41 45.18 54.49
C GLN A 108 -2.00 44.60 54.41
N LYS A 109 -1.92 43.35 53.98
CA LYS A 109 -0.65 42.63 53.79
C LYS A 109 0.21 43.17 52.65
N TYR A 110 -0.42 43.76 51.63
CA TYR A 110 0.24 44.22 50.42
C TYR A 110 -0.09 45.67 50.16
N SER A 111 0.94 46.47 49.88
CA SER A 111 0.75 47.85 49.44
C SER A 111 0.29 47.91 47.98
N ALA A 112 -0.22 49.06 47.55
CA ALA A 112 -0.53 49.30 46.14
C ALA A 112 0.70 49.08 45.23
N VAL A 113 1.89 49.44 45.71
CA VAL A 113 3.16 49.21 44.99
C VAL A 113 3.46 47.72 44.86
N ASP A 114 3.22 46.92 45.91
CA ASP A 114 3.38 45.46 45.85
C ASP A 114 2.42 44.83 44.83
N ILE A 115 1.17 45.30 44.77
CA ILE A 115 0.18 44.83 43.79
C ILE A 115 0.64 45.11 42.36
N GLU A 116 1.17 46.30 42.09
CA GLU A 116 1.70 46.63 40.76
C GLU A 116 2.95 45.82 40.41
N ARG A 117 3.85 45.58 41.38
CA ARG A 117 4.99 44.67 41.18
C ARG A 117 4.52 43.26 40.83
N ILE A 118 3.57 42.70 41.59
CA ILE A 118 3.00 41.37 41.35
C ILE A 118 2.33 41.30 39.96
N LYS A 119 1.61 42.34 39.55
CA LYS A 119 1.01 42.41 38.21
C LYS A 119 2.07 42.40 37.12
N HIS A 120 3.16 43.14 37.31
CA HIS A 120 4.28 43.17 36.37
C HIS A 120 4.95 41.79 36.25
N GLU A 121 5.35 41.20 37.38
CA GLU A 121 5.96 39.86 37.45
C GLU A 121 5.03 38.81 36.80
N ARG A 122 3.72 38.86 37.10
CA ARG A 122 2.73 37.97 36.46
C ARG A 122 2.69 38.15 34.94
N ASN A 123 2.73 39.38 34.44
CA ASN A 123 2.71 39.64 33.01
C ASN A 123 4.01 39.15 32.34
N GLU A 124 5.17 39.33 32.98
CA GLU A 124 6.45 38.80 32.50
C GLU A 124 6.43 37.26 32.45
N LEU A 125 5.98 36.61 33.54
CA LEU A 125 5.83 35.15 33.58
C LEU A 125 4.88 34.66 32.48
N GLN A 126 3.77 35.35 32.25
CA GLN A 126 2.84 34.99 31.18
C GLN A 126 3.49 35.10 29.79
N GLN A 127 4.32 36.12 29.56
CA GLN A 127 5.08 36.24 28.31
C GLN A 127 6.10 35.11 28.16
N THR A 128 6.80 34.76 29.24
CA THR A 128 7.74 33.62 29.25
C THR A 128 7.03 32.30 28.96
N ILE A 129 5.88 32.04 29.60
CA ILE A 129 5.05 30.86 29.33
C ILE A 129 4.67 30.82 27.86
N ASN A 130 4.13 31.91 27.32
CA ASN A 130 3.72 31.97 25.91
C ASN A 130 4.89 31.74 24.95
N LYS A 131 6.08 32.21 25.29
CA LYS A 131 7.30 31.97 24.50
C LYS A 131 7.70 30.49 24.54
N LEU A 132 7.80 29.91 25.74
CA LEU A 132 8.19 28.50 25.93
C LEU A 132 7.18 27.54 25.31
N THR A 133 5.87 27.85 25.38
CA THR A 133 4.83 27.05 24.71
C THR A 133 5.04 27.04 23.20
N LYS A 134 5.35 28.17 22.57
CA LYS A 134 5.64 28.23 21.13
C LYS A 134 6.92 27.49 20.75
N GLU A 135 7.95 27.58 21.58
CA GLU A 135 9.19 26.83 21.37
C GLU A 135 8.95 25.32 21.49
N LEU A 136 8.16 24.88 22.48
CA LEU A 136 7.75 23.49 22.63
C LEU A 136 6.97 22.98 21.41
N GLU A 137 5.95 23.71 20.97
CA GLU A 137 5.15 23.36 19.77
C GLU A 137 6.04 23.24 18.53
N ALA A 138 7.06 24.10 18.39
CA ALA A 138 8.00 24.03 17.28
C ALA A 138 8.90 22.80 17.35
N GLU A 139 9.42 22.44 18.53
CA GLU A 139 10.24 21.25 18.73
C GLU A 139 9.42 19.96 18.55
N GLU A 140 8.18 19.91 19.03
CA GLU A 140 7.25 18.80 18.80
C GLU A 140 6.97 18.60 17.31
N HIS A 141 6.74 19.69 16.57
CA HIS A 141 6.60 19.63 15.12
C HIS A 141 7.89 19.15 14.41
N GLN A 142 9.06 19.55 14.87
CA GLN A 142 10.33 19.06 14.33
C GLN A 142 10.53 17.57 14.62
N LEU A 143 10.28 17.13 15.85
CA LEU A 143 10.34 15.72 16.24
C LEU A 143 9.42 14.87 15.38
N TRP A 144 8.16 15.30 15.19
CA TRP A 144 7.21 14.60 14.33
C TRP A 144 7.70 14.48 12.88
N ASN A 145 8.31 15.54 12.33
CA ASN A 145 8.89 15.52 10.99
C ASN A 145 10.07 14.52 10.89
N GLU A 146 10.93 14.46 11.91
CA GLU A 146 12.03 13.51 11.96
C GLU A 146 11.54 12.06 12.16
N GLU A 147 10.51 11.83 12.97
CA GLU A 147 9.85 10.52 13.10
C GLU A 147 9.24 10.07 11.77
N LEU A 148 8.59 10.97 11.03
CA LEU A 148 8.06 10.68 9.71
C LEU A 148 9.17 10.32 8.70
N LYS A 149 10.28 11.07 8.74
CA LYS A 149 11.47 10.74 7.92
C LYS A 149 12.01 9.36 8.31
N TYR A 150 12.19 9.09 9.59
CA TYR A 150 12.68 7.81 10.10
C TYR A 150 11.78 6.65 9.63
N ALA A 151 10.45 6.80 9.77
CA ALA A 151 9.49 5.79 9.33
C ALA A 151 9.58 5.50 7.83
N ARG A 152 9.67 6.53 6.99
CA ARG A 152 9.84 6.38 5.52
C ARG A 152 11.13 5.66 5.15
N HIS A 153 12.24 6.01 5.80
CA HIS A 153 13.52 5.34 5.53
C HIS A 153 13.51 3.89 6.02
N LYS A 154 12.88 3.62 7.17
CA LYS A 154 12.70 2.26 7.68
C LYS A 154 11.89 1.40 6.69
N GLU A 155 10.76 1.91 6.20
CA GLU A 155 9.94 1.22 5.20
C GLU A 155 10.72 0.93 3.91
N ALA A 156 11.50 1.91 3.42
CA ALA A 156 12.33 1.72 2.23
C ALA A 156 13.40 0.62 2.42
N ILE A 157 14.03 0.55 3.59
CA ILE A 157 15.00 -0.50 3.93
C ILE A 157 14.30 -1.86 4.02
N GLU A 158 13.13 -1.94 4.67
CA GLU A 158 12.36 -3.18 4.78
C GLU A 158 11.91 -3.71 3.42
N MET A 159 11.52 -2.82 2.49
CA MET A 159 11.20 -3.18 1.11
C MET A 159 12.41 -3.75 0.37
N GLN A 160 13.56 -3.08 0.43
CA GLN A 160 14.80 -3.59 -0.18
C GLN A 160 15.25 -4.92 0.42
N LEU A 161 15.08 -5.09 1.74
CA LEU A 161 15.39 -6.31 2.44
C LEU A 161 14.48 -7.47 1.99
N ALA A 162 13.17 -7.20 1.84
CA ALA A 162 12.23 -8.19 1.33
C ALA A 162 12.55 -8.63 -0.10
N GLU A 163 12.94 -7.69 -0.97
CA GLU A 163 13.40 -7.99 -2.33
C GLU A 163 14.67 -8.82 -2.33
N TYR A 164 15.65 -8.46 -1.51
CA TYR A 164 16.88 -9.23 -1.31
C TYR A 164 16.58 -10.66 -0.87
N HIS A 165 15.77 -10.85 0.18
CA HIS A 165 15.42 -12.20 0.66
C HIS A 165 14.62 -12.99 -0.38
N LYS A 166 13.74 -12.34 -1.15
CA LYS A 166 13.01 -12.98 -2.25
C LYS A 166 13.98 -13.50 -3.31
N LEU A 167 14.95 -12.69 -3.72
CA LEU A 167 15.98 -13.09 -4.68
C LEU A 167 16.87 -14.20 -4.12
N ALA A 168 17.33 -14.07 -2.88
CA ALA A 168 18.17 -15.06 -2.22
C ALA A 168 17.47 -16.43 -2.09
N ARG A 169 16.16 -16.46 -1.77
CA ARG A 169 15.35 -17.69 -1.79
C ARG A 169 15.23 -18.28 -3.20
N LYS A 170 15.00 -17.43 -4.23
CA LYS A 170 14.96 -17.88 -5.64
C LYS A 170 16.28 -18.50 -6.08
N LEU A 171 17.40 -17.96 -5.61
CA LEU A 171 18.75 -18.49 -5.82
C LEU A 171 19.11 -19.66 -4.89
N LYS A 172 18.19 -20.13 -4.03
CA LYS A 172 18.41 -21.20 -3.05
C LYS A 172 19.59 -20.93 -2.11
N LEU A 173 19.75 -19.68 -1.68
CA LEU A 173 20.75 -19.25 -0.69
C LEU A 173 20.19 -19.18 0.73
N ILE A 174 18.87 -18.98 0.88
CA ILE A 174 18.17 -18.93 2.16
C ILE A 174 17.09 -20.04 2.15
N PRO A 175 16.99 -20.88 3.20
CA PRO A 175 17.75 -20.86 4.46
C PRO A 175 19.20 -21.40 4.33
N VAL A 176 19.97 -21.38 5.42
CA VAL A 176 21.37 -21.90 5.49
C VAL A 176 21.54 -23.36 5.05
N SER A 177 20.45 -24.12 5.02
CA SER A 177 20.42 -25.50 4.52
C SER A 177 20.07 -25.60 3.04
N ALA A 178 19.88 -24.48 2.35
CA ALA A 178 19.51 -24.47 0.94
C ALA A 178 20.70 -24.87 0.06
N GLU A 179 20.38 -25.48 -1.08
CA GLU A 179 21.34 -26.12 -1.99
C GLU A 179 22.56 -25.25 -2.33
N ASN A 180 22.35 -23.96 -2.63
CA ASN A 180 23.43 -23.06 -3.06
C ASN A 180 24.06 -22.27 -1.90
N SER A 181 23.54 -22.42 -0.68
CA SER A 181 24.02 -21.66 0.47
C SER A 181 25.41 -22.10 0.96
N LYS A 182 25.83 -23.33 0.64
CA LYS A 182 27.08 -23.97 1.11
C LYS A 182 27.29 -23.87 2.64
N GLY A 183 26.18 -23.80 3.40
CA GLY A 183 26.23 -23.67 4.86
C GLY A 183 26.47 -22.24 5.37
N HIS A 184 26.49 -21.23 4.49
CA HIS A 184 26.57 -19.83 4.87
C HIS A 184 25.18 -19.23 5.09
N ASP A 185 25.10 -18.34 6.08
CA ASP A 185 23.87 -17.61 6.39
C ASP A 185 23.79 -16.31 5.58
N PHE A 186 22.87 -16.27 4.63
CA PHE A 186 22.58 -15.09 3.81
C PHE A 186 21.39 -14.27 4.34
N GLU A 187 20.79 -14.65 5.47
CA GLU A 187 19.63 -13.93 6.00
C GLU A 187 20.06 -12.68 6.80
N ILE A 188 19.67 -11.51 6.31
CA ILE A 188 19.81 -10.25 7.05
C ILE A 188 18.61 -10.08 7.99
N GLN A 189 18.89 -9.89 9.28
CA GLN A 189 17.88 -9.52 10.28
C GLN A 189 18.04 -8.04 10.61
N PHE A 190 17.20 -7.18 10.02
CA PHE A 190 17.31 -5.75 10.24
C PHE A 190 16.88 -5.38 11.67
N ASN A 191 17.83 -4.85 12.44
CA ASN A 191 17.59 -4.26 13.75
C ASN A 191 18.24 -2.86 13.81
N PRO A 192 17.46 -1.77 13.72
CA PRO A 192 18.00 -0.41 13.74
C PRO A 192 18.65 -0.05 15.09
N GLU A 193 18.23 -0.68 16.20
CA GLU A 193 18.75 -0.43 17.54
C GLU A 193 20.11 -1.11 17.80
N ALA A 194 20.50 -2.07 16.96
CA ALA A 194 21.77 -2.77 17.10
C ALA A 194 23.00 -1.92 16.72
N GLY A 195 22.77 -0.70 16.22
CA GLY A 195 23.80 0.25 15.83
C GLY A 195 24.63 -0.18 14.60
N PRO A 196 25.62 0.63 14.18
CA PRO A 196 26.34 0.45 12.91
C PRO A 196 27.12 -0.87 12.78
N ASN A 197 27.48 -1.50 13.91
CA ASN A 197 28.25 -2.75 13.93
C ASN A 197 27.50 -3.92 13.27
N CYS A 198 26.16 -3.93 13.27
CA CYS A 198 25.38 -4.96 12.61
C CYS A 198 25.59 -4.94 11.09
N LEU A 199 25.73 -3.75 10.48
CA LEU A 199 25.93 -3.60 9.03
C LEU A 199 27.28 -4.14 8.59
N VAL A 200 28.32 -3.92 9.38
CA VAL A 200 29.66 -4.47 9.11
C VAL A 200 29.62 -6.00 9.18
N LYS A 201 28.92 -6.55 10.17
CA LYS A 201 28.71 -8.00 10.29
C LYS A 201 28.02 -8.56 9.04
N TYR A 202 26.89 -8.00 8.62
CA TYR A 202 26.16 -8.49 7.44
C TYR A 202 26.99 -8.38 6.16
N ARG A 203 27.76 -7.29 6.00
CA ARG A 203 28.64 -7.12 4.85
C ARG A 203 29.67 -8.24 4.77
N THR A 204 30.32 -8.59 5.88
CA THR A 204 31.31 -9.67 5.92
C THR A 204 30.66 -11.03 5.75
N GLN A 205 29.55 -11.28 6.47
CA GLN A 205 28.78 -12.52 6.44
C GLN A 205 28.29 -12.88 5.04
N ILE A 206 27.88 -11.89 4.24
CA ILE A 206 27.26 -12.12 2.93
C ILE A 206 28.24 -11.96 1.79
N LYS A 207 29.04 -10.87 1.79
CA LYS A 207 29.84 -10.52 0.61
C LYS A 207 30.94 -11.53 0.33
N VAL A 208 31.63 -12.03 1.36
CA VAL A 208 32.74 -12.95 1.18
C VAL A 208 32.24 -14.29 0.61
N PRO A 209 31.27 -14.99 1.22
CA PRO A 209 30.77 -16.24 0.67
C PRO A 209 30.10 -16.09 -0.70
N LEU A 210 29.40 -14.97 -0.93
CA LEU A 210 28.76 -14.73 -2.23
C LEU A 210 29.79 -14.59 -3.36
N MET A 211 30.90 -13.87 -3.10
CA MET A 211 32.00 -13.74 -4.07
C MET A 211 32.69 -15.08 -4.33
N GLU A 212 32.87 -15.92 -3.31
CA GLU A 212 33.41 -17.27 -3.46
C GLU A 212 32.50 -18.14 -4.34
N ILE A 213 31.19 -18.14 -4.07
CA ILE A 213 30.21 -18.85 -4.90
C ILE A 213 30.25 -18.34 -6.35
N ILE A 214 30.30 -17.03 -6.57
CA ILE A 214 30.38 -16.45 -7.92
C ILE A 214 31.64 -16.95 -8.64
N ASN A 215 32.82 -16.82 -8.00
CA ASN A 215 34.08 -17.23 -8.61
C ASN A 215 34.10 -18.74 -8.94
N GLU A 216 33.60 -19.59 -8.04
CA GLU A 216 33.50 -21.02 -8.29
C GLU A 216 32.55 -21.33 -9.45
N THR A 217 31.39 -20.67 -9.52
CA THR A 217 30.47 -20.85 -10.64
C THR A 217 31.04 -20.37 -11.98
N GLU A 218 31.80 -19.26 -11.98
CA GLU A 218 32.50 -18.78 -13.17
C GLU A 218 33.56 -19.78 -13.64
N GLU A 219 34.32 -20.38 -12.72
CA GLU A 219 35.31 -21.41 -13.05
C GLU A 219 34.66 -22.69 -13.61
N GLU A 220 33.53 -23.12 -13.04
CA GLU A 220 32.75 -24.25 -13.55
C GLU A 220 32.20 -23.98 -14.95
N ILE A 221 31.67 -22.78 -15.19
CA ILE A 221 31.20 -22.36 -16.52
C ILE A 221 32.36 -22.38 -17.54
N LEU A 222 33.53 -21.89 -17.17
CA LEU A 222 34.72 -21.92 -18.04
C LEU A 222 35.12 -23.36 -18.37
N LYS A 223 35.18 -24.25 -17.36
CA LYS A 223 35.49 -25.68 -17.56
C LYS A 223 34.47 -26.37 -18.47
N ALA A 224 33.18 -26.12 -18.24
CA ALA A 224 32.10 -26.67 -19.06
C ALA A 224 32.17 -26.18 -20.51
N THR A 225 32.47 -24.89 -20.70
CA THR A 225 32.64 -24.28 -22.03
C THR A 225 33.82 -24.88 -22.77
N GLN A 226 34.98 -25.03 -22.12
CA GLN A 226 36.15 -25.67 -22.71
C GLN A 226 35.85 -27.12 -23.11
N ARG A 227 35.17 -27.88 -22.25
CA ARG A 227 34.78 -29.26 -22.54
C ARG A 227 33.81 -29.34 -23.71
N LYS A 228 32.85 -28.41 -23.81
CA LYS A 228 31.94 -28.30 -24.95
C LYS A 228 32.71 -28.09 -26.25
N MET A 229 33.65 -27.15 -26.28
CA MET A 229 34.48 -26.88 -27.46
C MET A 229 35.26 -28.12 -27.90
N THR A 230 35.88 -28.84 -26.95
CA THR A 230 36.60 -30.08 -27.26
C THR A 230 35.67 -31.16 -27.82
N LEU A 231 34.46 -31.29 -27.28
CA LEU A 231 33.47 -32.24 -27.80
C LEU A 231 32.98 -31.85 -29.20
N GLU A 232 32.77 -30.56 -29.47
CA GLU A 232 32.42 -30.05 -30.79
C GLU A 232 33.53 -30.35 -31.82
N ASP A 233 34.80 -30.15 -31.46
CA ASP A 233 35.95 -30.50 -32.32
C ASP A 233 35.98 -32.00 -32.63
N THR A 234 35.75 -32.86 -31.63
CA THR A 234 35.71 -34.32 -31.85
C THR A 234 34.52 -34.75 -32.70
N LEU A 235 33.37 -34.09 -32.54
CA LEU A 235 32.18 -34.37 -33.33
C LEU A 235 32.43 -34.04 -34.80
N GLU A 236 33.07 -32.90 -35.08
CA GLU A 236 33.43 -32.49 -36.44
C GLU A 236 34.41 -33.49 -37.08
N GLN A 237 35.44 -33.93 -36.34
CA GLN A 237 36.37 -34.95 -36.83
C GLN A 237 35.66 -36.26 -37.18
N VAL A 238 34.76 -36.74 -36.31
CA VAL A 238 33.98 -37.96 -36.56
C VAL A 238 33.05 -37.79 -37.76
N ASN A 239 32.45 -36.62 -37.96
CA ASN A 239 31.62 -36.33 -39.12
C ASN A 239 32.43 -36.42 -40.43
N VAL A 240 33.64 -35.85 -40.46
CA VAL A 240 34.54 -35.96 -41.62
C VAL A 240 34.86 -37.44 -41.91
N MET A 241 35.24 -38.20 -40.89
CA MET A 241 35.52 -39.64 -41.03
C MET A 241 34.29 -40.43 -41.50
N LEU A 242 33.11 -40.08 -41.03
CA LEU A 242 31.85 -40.71 -41.44
C LEU A 242 31.58 -40.47 -42.93
N GLU A 243 31.77 -39.25 -43.40
CA GLU A 243 31.60 -38.92 -44.82
C GLU A 243 32.62 -39.67 -45.70
N ASP A 244 33.87 -39.80 -45.25
CA ASP A 244 34.89 -40.62 -45.95
C ASP A 244 34.50 -42.10 -46.00
N LYS A 245 33.99 -42.65 -44.90
CA LYS A 245 33.50 -44.04 -44.86
C LYS A 245 32.26 -44.24 -45.72
N LYS A 246 31.32 -43.30 -45.75
CA LYS A 246 30.16 -43.34 -46.66
C LYS A 246 30.62 -43.38 -48.12
N ARG A 247 31.62 -42.57 -48.49
CA ARG A 247 32.21 -42.60 -49.84
C ARG A 247 32.85 -43.95 -50.14
N SER A 248 33.61 -44.52 -49.20
CA SER A 248 34.20 -45.86 -49.37
C SER A 248 33.15 -46.95 -49.54
N VAL A 249 32.09 -46.93 -48.73
CA VAL A 249 30.97 -47.87 -48.86
C VAL A 249 30.32 -47.75 -50.23
N LYS A 250 30.07 -46.52 -50.70
CA LYS A 250 29.50 -46.27 -52.03
C LYS A 250 30.37 -46.86 -53.15
N MET A 251 31.68 -46.66 -53.10
CA MET A 251 32.61 -47.24 -54.08
C MET A 251 32.59 -48.77 -54.06
N LEU A 252 32.61 -49.38 -52.88
CA LEU A 252 32.57 -50.85 -52.74
C LEU A 252 31.23 -51.44 -53.18
N THR A 253 30.13 -50.73 -52.98
CA THR A 253 28.82 -51.18 -53.50
C THR A 253 28.78 -51.11 -55.02
N GLU A 254 29.32 -50.05 -55.63
CA GLU A 254 29.43 -49.94 -57.10
C GLU A 254 30.32 -51.06 -57.68
N GLU A 255 31.47 -51.34 -57.06
CA GLU A 255 32.36 -52.45 -57.48
C GLU A 255 31.70 -53.83 -57.33
N ALA A 256 30.93 -54.05 -56.26
CA ALA A 256 30.19 -55.29 -56.07
C ALA A 256 29.09 -55.47 -57.12
N GLU A 257 28.38 -54.40 -57.48
CA GLU A 257 27.38 -54.41 -58.56
C GLU A 257 28.02 -54.74 -59.91
N GLU A 258 29.16 -54.14 -60.25
CA GLU A 258 29.91 -54.45 -61.49
C GLU A 258 30.37 -55.91 -61.55
N LEU A 259 30.86 -56.46 -60.43
CA LEU A 259 31.27 -57.86 -60.33
C LEU A 259 30.10 -58.83 -60.46
N GLU A 260 28.94 -58.50 -59.87
CA GLU A 260 27.72 -59.30 -60.02
C GLU A 260 27.25 -59.29 -61.48
N ASP A 261 27.23 -58.14 -62.13
CA ASP A 261 26.87 -58.03 -63.56
C ASP A 261 27.82 -58.86 -64.44
N LEU A 262 29.13 -58.80 -64.17
CA LEU A 262 30.13 -59.62 -64.87
C LEU A 262 29.92 -61.12 -64.62
N TYR A 263 29.61 -61.52 -63.38
CA TYR A 263 29.31 -62.91 -63.03
C TYR A 263 28.07 -63.41 -63.76
N GLN A 264 26.98 -62.63 -63.78
CA GLN A 264 25.76 -62.94 -64.52
C GLN A 264 26.03 -63.08 -66.03
N GLN A 265 26.85 -62.20 -66.60
CA GLN A 265 27.27 -62.31 -68.00
C GLN A 265 28.03 -63.61 -68.26
N LYS A 266 28.98 -63.97 -67.38
CA LYS A 266 29.76 -65.22 -67.52
C LYS A 266 28.91 -66.47 -67.37
N LEU A 267 27.94 -66.48 -66.46
CA LEU A 267 26.97 -67.56 -66.36
C LEU A 267 26.22 -67.76 -67.68
N LYS A 268 25.72 -66.67 -68.27
CA LYS A 268 25.02 -66.73 -69.55
C LYS A 268 25.90 -67.24 -70.69
N GLU A 269 27.16 -66.79 -70.77
CA GLU A 269 28.14 -67.29 -71.75
C GLU A 269 28.39 -68.80 -71.58
N ILE A 270 28.49 -69.29 -70.35
CA ILE A 270 28.66 -70.72 -70.05
C ILE A 270 27.41 -71.51 -70.46
N GLU A 271 26.20 -71.02 -70.13
CA GLU A 271 24.94 -71.65 -70.52
C GLU A 271 24.80 -71.74 -72.06
N GLU A 272 25.17 -70.67 -72.78
CA GLU A 272 25.15 -70.65 -74.24
C GLU A 272 26.15 -71.65 -74.85
N GLU A 273 27.37 -71.73 -74.32
CA GLU A 273 28.38 -72.70 -74.79
C GLU A 273 28.01 -74.13 -74.41
N GLU A 274 27.47 -74.38 -73.22
CA GLU A 274 26.96 -75.70 -72.82
C GLU A 274 25.85 -76.16 -73.76
N GLN A 275 24.92 -75.26 -74.11
CA GLN A 275 23.85 -75.56 -75.05
C GLN A 275 24.38 -75.84 -76.46
N LYS A 276 25.44 -75.15 -76.88
CA LYS A 276 26.12 -75.41 -78.16
C LYS A 276 26.84 -76.75 -78.15
N CYS A 277 27.64 -77.05 -77.13
CA CYS A 277 28.28 -78.36 -76.96
C CYS A 277 27.24 -79.50 -76.91
N ALA A 278 26.11 -79.30 -76.24
CA ALA A 278 25.03 -80.29 -76.20
C ALA A 278 24.44 -80.55 -77.61
N LYS A 279 24.24 -79.50 -78.42
CA LYS A 279 23.80 -79.64 -79.82
C LYS A 279 24.84 -80.36 -80.68
N GLU A 280 26.11 -80.02 -80.53
CA GLU A 280 27.22 -80.68 -81.24
C GLU A 280 27.34 -82.16 -80.85
N LEU A 281 27.23 -82.48 -79.56
CA LEU A 281 27.25 -83.85 -79.05
C LEU A 281 26.10 -84.68 -79.64
N GLU A 282 24.88 -84.12 -79.70
CA GLU A 282 23.72 -84.79 -80.28
C GLU A 282 23.90 -85.02 -81.79
N SER A 283 24.43 -84.03 -82.51
CA SER A 283 24.79 -84.17 -83.94
C SER A 283 25.84 -85.27 -84.17
N LEU A 284 26.91 -85.28 -83.37
CA LEU A 284 27.95 -86.31 -83.42
C LEU A 284 27.40 -87.71 -83.10
N LYS A 285 26.47 -87.80 -82.15
CA LYS A 285 25.80 -89.05 -81.79
C LYS A 285 24.93 -89.56 -82.94
N GLN A 286 24.19 -88.68 -83.63
CA GLN A 286 23.44 -89.02 -84.84
C GLN A 286 24.37 -89.47 -85.97
N HIS A 287 25.47 -88.75 -86.20
CA HIS A 287 26.46 -89.12 -87.22
C HIS A 287 27.10 -90.48 -86.93
N LYS A 288 27.47 -90.74 -85.67
CA LYS A 288 27.98 -92.03 -85.22
C LYS A 288 26.96 -93.15 -85.51
N GLN A 289 25.69 -92.96 -85.18
CA GLN A 289 24.64 -93.95 -85.45
C GLN A 289 24.51 -94.23 -86.96
N LEU A 290 24.60 -93.20 -87.80
CA LEU A 290 24.54 -93.33 -89.26
C LEU A 290 25.74 -94.10 -89.83
N LEU A 291 26.94 -93.83 -89.32
CA LEU A 291 28.16 -94.56 -89.66
C LEU A 291 28.10 -96.01 -89.20
N GLU A 292 27.64 -96.27 -87.97
CA GLU A 292 27.46 -97.63 -87.45
C GLU A 292 26.48 -98.40 -88.35
N SER A 293 25.33 -97.83 -88.72
CA SER A 293 24.40 -98.48 -89.66
C SER A 293 25.01 -98.72 -91.02
N GLY A 294 25.78 -97.76 -91.57
CA GLY A 294 26.45 -97.93 -92.87
C GLY A 294 27.56 -98.98 -92.85
N VAL A 295 28.31 -99.10 -91.76
CA VAL A 295 29.31 -100.17 -91.57
C VAL A 295 28.61 -101.53 -91.46
N TYR A 296 27.50 -101.62 -90.73
CA TYR A 296 26.71 -102.86 -90.66
C TYR A 296 26.14 -103.25 -92.03
N GLU A 297 25.62 -102.30 -92.80
CA GLU A 297 25.15 -102.53 -94.18
C GLU A 297 26.29 -102.98 -95.10
N GLY A 298 27.42 -102.26 -95.13
CA GLY A 298 28.57 -102.62 -95.95
C GLY A 298 29.21 -103.95 -95.56
N LEU A 299 29.25 -104.28 -94.26
CA LEU A 299 29.67 -105.59 -93.78
C LEU A 299 28.73 -106.68 -94.29
N ASN A 300 27.42 -106.44 -94.27
CA ASN A 300 26.41 -107.36 -94.75
C ASN A 300 26.50 -107.56 -96.28
N GLU A 301 26.70 -106.48 -97.05
CA GLU A 301 26.95 -106.54 -98.49
C GLU A 301 28.20 -107.33 -98.83
N ALA A 302 29.35 -107.00 -98.22
CA ALA A 302 30.61 -107.73 -98.45
C ALA A 302 30.50 -109.21 -98.06
N THR A 303 29.74 -109.53 -97.02
CA THR A 303 29.45 -110.92 -96.61
C THR A 303 28.60 -111.62 -97.67
N ASN A 304 27.62 -110.94 -98.27
CA ASN A 304 26.81 -111.50 -99.35
C ASN A 304 27.62 -111.69 -100.64
N GLU A 305 28.45 -110.72 -101.02
CA GLU A 305 29.36 -110.84 -102.17
C GLU A 305 30.34 -111.99 -102.01
N LEU A 306 30.91 -112.17 -100.81
CA LEU A 306 31.77 -113.31 -100.50
C LEU A 306 31.06 -114.64 -100.71
N HIS A 307 29.79 -114.75 -100.26
CA HIS A 307 28.96 -115.93 -100.50
C HIS A 307 28.73 -116.17 -102.00
N ASP A 308 28.47 -115.12 -102.78
CA ASP A 308 28.27 -115.23 -104.23
C ASP A 308 29.54 -115.66 -104.96
N VAL A 309 30.70 -115.10 -104.62
CA VAL A 309 32.00 -115.50 -105.19
C VAL A 309 32.34 -116.95 -104.82
N GLN A 310 32.09 -117.36 -103.57
CA GLN A 310 32.24 -118.76 -103.16
C GLN A 310 31.36 -119.70 -103.98
N ARG A 311 30.12 -119.30 -104.27
CA ARG A 311 29.19 -120.07 -105.11
C ARG A 311 29.71 -120.20 -106.54
N GLN A 312 30.22 -119.12 -107.13
CA GLN A 312 30.80 -119.14 -108.48
C GLN A 312 32.06 -120.01 -108.56
N TYR A 313 32.93 -119.95 -107.54
CA TYR A 313 34.10 -120.83 -107.46
C TYR A 313 33.71 -122.31 -107.44
N GLN A 314 32.66 -122.67 -106.69
CA GLN A 314 32.14 -124.03 -106.63
C GLN A 314 31.65 -124.54 -108.00
N VAL A 315 31.00 -123.67 -108.78
CA VAL A 315 30.53 -123.99 -110.14
C VAL A 315 31.72 -124.22 -111.10
N VAL A 316 32.75 -123.36 -111.05
CA VAL A 316 33.95 -123.50 -111.89
C VAL A 316 34.73 -124.78 -111.56
N LEU A 317 34.78 -125.15 -110.27
CA LEU A 317 35.43 -126.39 -109.84
C LEU A 317 34.74 -127.61 -110.47
N GLN A 318 33.40 -127.65 -110.46
CA GLN A 318 32.62 -128.74 -111.05
C GLN A 318 32.79 -128.85 -112.57
N THR A 319 32.71 -127.73 -113.30
CA THR A 319 32.87 -127.73 -114.76
C THR A 319 34.27 -128.15 -115.20
N THR A 320 35.31 -127.77 -114.46
CA THR A 320 36.70 -128.16 -114.76
C THR A 320 36.94 -129.66 -114.54
N THR A 321 36.32 -130.27 -113.53
CA THR A 321 36.35 -131.73 -113.34
C THR A 321 35.62 -132.48 -114.45
N GLU A 322 34.51 -131.92 -114.96
CA GLU A 322 33.72 -132.49 -116.04
C GLU A 322 34.50 -132.51 -117.38
N GLU A 323 35.22 -131.42 -117.68
CA GLU A 323 36.05 -131.32 -118.89
C GLU A 323 37.26 -132.27 -118.87
N LYS A 324 37.96 -132.39 -117.74
CA LYS A 324 39.07 -133.34 -117.59
C LYS A 324 38.63 -134.78 -117.85
N ARG A 325 37.42 -135.14 -117.41
CA ARG A 325 36.83 -136.47 -117.67
C ARG A 325 36.55 -136.70 -119.16
N LYS A 326 36.07 -135.70 -119.90
CA LYS A 326 35.83 -135.77 -121.35
C LYS A 326 37.11 -135.94 -122.16
N ILE A 327 38.19 -135.22 -121.80
CA ILE A 327 39.48 -135.32 -122.49
C ILE A 327 40.09 -136.72 -122.30
N GLY A 328 39.99 -137.29 -121.10
CA GLY A 328 40.46 -138.66 -120.83
C GLY A 328 39.77 -139.74 -121.68
N ALA A 329 38.46 -139.59 -121.91
CA ALA A 329 37.68 -140.52 -122.74
C ALA A 329 38.09 -140.47 -124.24
N ASN A 330 38.38 -139.28 -124.75
CA ASN A 330 38.78 -139.10 -126.15
C ASN A 330 40.17 -139.65 -126.46
N LEU A 331 41.11 -139.54 -125.52
CA LEU A 331 42.47 -140.09 -125.67
C LEU A 331 42.45 -141.62 -125.76
N SER A 332 41.60 -142.27 -124.95
CA SER A 332 41.48 -143.73 -124.92
C SER A 332 40.97 -144.30 -126.24
N ARG A 333 39.99 -143.63 -126.87
CA ARG A 333 39.41 -144.01 -128.16
C ARG A 333 40.43 -143.93 -129.31
N LEU A 334 41.34 -142.96 -129.27
CA LEU A 334 42.34 -142.72 -130.31
C LEU A 334 43.44 -143.80 -130.30
N ILE A 335 43.83 -144.27 -129.10
CA ILE A 335 44.77 -145.38 -128.92
C ILE A 335 44.19 -146.69 -129.44
N GLU A 336 42.90 -146.93 -129.21
CA GLU A 336 42.18 -148.14 -129.67
C GLU A 336 42.10 -148.21 -131.20
N THR A 337 41.92 -147.05 -131.85
CA THR A 337 41.81 -146.96 -133.32
C THR A 337 43.17 -147.24 -134.00
N VAL A 338 44.27 -146.78 -133.39
CA VAL A 338 45.64 -147.03 -133.88
C VAL A 338 46.02 -148.51 -133.70
N ALA A 339 45.60 -149.15 -132.60
CA ALA A 339 45.85 -150.57 -132.36
C ALA A 339 45.15 -151.47 -133.39
N THR A 340 43.93 -151.13 -133.83
CA THR A 340 43.22 -151.89 -134.87
C THR A 340 43.79 -151.73 -136.29
N HIS A 341 44.51 -150.63 -136.56
CA HIS A 341 45.06 -150.40 -137.90
C HIS A 341 46.41 -151.12 -138.14
N ILE A 342 47.14 -151.45 -137.07
CA ILE A 342 48.43 -152.17 -137.12
C ILE A 342 48.24 -153.69 -137.27
N ALA A 343 47.08 -154.25 -136.88
CA ALA A 343 46.80 -155.69 -136.94
C ALA A 343 46.31 -156.20 -138.32
N SER A 344 46.13 -155.32 -139.31
CA SER A 344 45.44 -155.65 -140.58
C SER A 344 46.36 -155.71 -141.82
N ILE A 345 47.70 -155.66 -141.66
CA ILE A 345 48.69 -155.74 -142.76
C ILE A 345 49.76 -156.84 -142.50
N VAL A 346 49.40 -157.88 -141.73
CA VAL A 346 50.09 -159.20 -141.74
C VAL A 346 49.06 -160.28 -142.02
#